data_AF-A0A6N0DSY3-F1
#
_entry.id   AF-A0A6N0DSY3-F1
#
_cell.length_a   1.000
_cell.length_b   1.000
_cell.length_c   1.000
_cell.angle_alpha   90.00
_cell.angle_beta   90.00
_cell.angle_gamma   90.00
#
_symmetry.space_group_name_H-M   'P 1'
#
loop_
_entity.id
_entity.type
_entity.pdbx_description
1 polymer ?
#
loop_
_entity_poly.entity_id
_entity_poly.type
_entity_poly.pdbx_seq_one_letter_code
_entity_poly.pdbx_strand_id
1 'polypeptide(L)'
;MTDTVTGSDAEWILKTMVAMAAADGKPDAKEISLIQQIYEKDSGRTVGAAEVEAMANDMVANPDFLASLRAAARHLDTPTKEEIVRAAYLVLLADGIIQATERKKLADIAAALEIPEIHFGAILEDLAVWLAAQHR
;
A
#
# COMPACT_ATOMS: atom_id res chain seq x y z
N MET A 1 10.23 -14.02 25.16
CA MET A 1 10.54 -12.63 24.77
C MET A 1 10.81 -12.64 23.27
N THR A 2 9.74 -12.55 22.49
CA THR A 2 9.70 -12.29 21.03
C THR A 2 8.31 -11.73 20.76
N ASP A 3 8.14 -10.44 21.03
CA ASP A 3 6.89 -9.73 20.80
C ASP A 3 6.69 -9.48 19.29
N THR A 4 5.47 -9.78 18.84
CA THR A 4 4.69 -9.07 17.80
C THR A 4 5.24 -9.00 16.37
N VAL A 5 4.98 -10.03 15.55
CA VAL A 5 4.94 -9.91 14.07
C VAL A 5 3.57 -10.36 13.52
N THR A 6 2.49 -9.92 14.16
CA THR A 6 1.13 -10.10 13.62
C THR A 6 0.39 -8.78 13.74
N GLY A 7 0.70 -7.84 12.84
CA GLY A 7 -0.24 -6.76 12.57
C GLY A 7 -1.45 -7.32 11.84
N SER A 8 -2.64 -6.78 12.10
CA SER A 8 -3.85 -7.18 11.37
C SER A 8 -3.70 -6.93 9.86
N ASP A 9 -4.45 -7.66 9.01
CA ASP A 9 -4.43 -7.49 7.55
C ASP A 9 -4.60 -6.01 7.15
N ALA A 10 -5.52 -5.32 7.82
CA ALA A 10 -5.76 -3.89 7.66
C ALA A 10 -4.51 -3.03 7.97
N GLU A 11 -3.70 -3.39 8.97
CA GLU A 11 -2.46 -2.67 9.27
C GLU A 11 -1.43 -2.83 8.17
N TRP A 12 -1.36 -3.98 7.50
CA TRP A 12 -0.46 -4.16 6.35
C TRP A 12 -0.91 -3.37 5.13
N ILE A 13 -2.23 -3.29 4.92
CA ILE A 13 -2.81 -2.41 3.90
C ILE A 13 -2.42 -0.95 4.17
N LEU A 14 -2.65 -0.45 5.40
CA LEU A 14 -2.28 0.91 5.80
C LEU A 14 -0.77 1.17 5.66
N LYS A 15 0.08 0.30 6.20
CA LYS A 15 1.54 0.46 6.11
C LYS A 15 2.02 0.53 4.67
N THR A 16 1.43 -0.28 3.78
CA THR A 16 1.82 -0.30 2.38
C THR A 16 1.37 0.94 1.63
N MET A 17 0.14 1.41 1.90
CA MET A 17 -0.34 2.69 1.37
C MET A 17 0.56 3.86 1.79
N VAL A 18 0.93 3.92 3.07
CA VAL A 18 1.85 4.95 3.59
C VAL A 18 3.25 4.82 2.99
N ALA A 19 3.77 3.60 2.88
CA ALA A 19 5.08 3.38 2.26
C ALA A 19 5.10 3.70 0.76
N MET A 20 3.94 3.68 0.09
CA MET A 20 3.80 4.14 -1.29
C MET A 20 3.84 5.66 -1.38
N ALA A 21 3.00 6.35 -0.60
CA ALA A 21 2.94 7.82 -0.60
C ALA A 21 4.23 8.46 -0.08
N ALA A 22 5.01 7.74 0.73
CA ALA A 22 6.30 8.21 1.24
C ALA A 22 7.50 7.87 0.33
N ALA A 23 7.26 7.30 -0.87
CA ALA A 23 8.33 6.75 -1.70
C ALA A 23 9.29 7.81 -2.25
N ASP A 24 8.81 9.02 -2.48
CA ASP A 24 9.58 10.16 -3.00
C ASP A 24 9.67 11.35 -2.03
N GLY A 25 9.06 11.25 -0.85
CA GLY A 25 9.10 12.32 0.14
C GLY A 25 8.04 12.18 1.22
N LYS A 26 7.61 13.32 1.76
CA LYS A 26 6.51 13.36 2.72
C LYS A 26 5.20 13.38 1.93
N PRO A 27 4.21 12.53 2.28
CA PRO A 27 2.93 12.54 1.60
C PRO A 27 2.20 13.88 1.79
N ASP A 28 1.49 14.31 0.75
CA ASP A 28 0.70 15.52 0.76
C ASP A 28 -0.71 15.31 1.38
N ALA A 29 -1.48 16.40 1.50
CA ALA A 29 -2.81 16.33 2.11
C ALA A 29 -3.82 15.49 1.31
N LYS A 30 -3.69 15.41 -0.02
CA LYS A 30 -4.57 14.60 -0.87
C LYS A 30 -4.26 13.12 -0.70
N GLU A 31 -2.98 12.76 -0.71
CA GLU A 31 -2.53 11.39 -0.47
C GLU A 31 -2.96 10.91 0.92
N ILE A 32 -2.74 11.72 1.96
CA ILE A 32 -3.20 11.40 3.32
C ILE A 32 -4.71 11.20 3.35
N SER A 33 -5.49 12.10 2.74
CA SER A 33 -6.95 11.99 2.70
C SER A 33 -7.42 10.73 1.98
N LEU A 34 -6.71 10.31 0.92
CA LEU A 34 -7.03 9.09 0.17
C LEU A 34 -6.71 7.84 0.98
N ILE A 35 -5.54 7.79 1.64
CA ILE A 35 -5.14 6.71 2.55
C ILE A 35 -6.20 6.51 3.63
N GLN A 36 -6.67 7.60 4.24
CA GLN A 36 -7.73 7.55 5.27
C GLN A 36 -9.03 6.94 4.72
N GLN A 37 -9.45 7.38 3.53
CA GLN A 37 -10.69 6.88 2.89
C GLN A 37 -10.61 5.39 2.54
N ILE A 38 -9.49 4.95 1.95
CA ILE A 38 -9.29 3.53 1.60
C ILE A 38 -9.26 2.69 2.87
N TYR A 39 -8.49 3.12 3.88
CA TYR A 39 -8.38 2.39 5.14
C TYR A 39 -9.72 2.25 5.86
N GLU A 40 -10.52 3.31 5.92
CA GLU A 40 -11.85 3.28 6.52
C GLU A 40 -12.80 2.37 5.75
N LYS A 41 -12.79 2.45 4.42
CA LYS A 41 -13.62 1.60 3.57
C LYS A 41 -13.31 0.12 3.74
N ASP A 42 -12.04 -0.25 3.81
CA ASP A 42 -11.63 -1.65 3.83
C ASP A 42 -11.68 -2.26 5.23
N SER A 43 -11.37 -1.47 6.26
CA SER A 43 -11.26 -1.96 7.64
C SER A 43 -12.42 -1.57 8.56
N GLY A 44 -13.23 -0.59 8.17
CA GLY A 44 -14.23 0.05 9.05
C GLY A 44 -13.62 0.89 10.18
N ARG A 45 -12.30 1.12 10.16
CA ARG A 45 -11.56 1.88 11.19
C ARG A 45 -11.04 3.19 10.60
N THR A 46 -11.04 4.23 11.41
CA THR A 46 -10.45 5.52 11.04
C THR A 46 -8.98 5.58 11.44
N VAL A 47 -8.19 6.32 10.67
CA VAL A 47 -6.80 6.66 10.97
C VAL A 47 -6.63 8.18 10.86
N GLY A 48 -5.92 8.79 11.82
CA GLY A 48 -5.73 10.25 11.84
C GLY A 48 -4.64 10.72 10.88
N ALA A 49 -4.74 11.94 10.35
CA ALA A 49 -3.71 12.51 9.47
C ALA A 49 -2.32 12.55 10.15
N ALA A 50 -2.27 12.94 11.43
CA ALA A 50 -1.04 12.95 12.22
C ALA A 50 -0.44 11.54 12.40
N GLU A 51 -1.27 10.50 12.45
CA GLU A 51 -0.82 9.11 12.55
C GLU A 51 -0.22 8.65 11.22
N VAL A 52 -0.88 8.95 10.10
CA VAL A 52 -0.35 8.71 8.74
C VAL A 52 1.00 9.41 8.54
N GLU A 53 1.11 10.69 8.93
CA GLU A 53 2.36 11.44 8.86
C GLU A 53 3.46 10.84 9.74
N ALA A 54 3.13 10.41 10.96
CA ALA A 54 4.08 9.75 11.85
C ALA A 54 4.59 8.44 11.24
N MET A 55 3.70 7.63 10.66
CA MET A 55 4.06 6.39 9.96
C MET A 55 4.95 6.69 8.74
N ALA A 56 4.64 7.72 7.95
CA ALA A 56 5.45 8.09 6.79
C ALA A 56 6.88 8.46 7.21
N ASN A 57 7.02 9.26 8.28
CA ASN A 57 8.33 9.63 8.82
C ASN A 57 9.10 8.39 9.33
N ASP A 58 8.42 7.44 9.96
CA ASP A 58 9.02 6.18 10.41
C ASP A 58 9.51 5.33 9.22
N MET A 59 8.74 5.23 8.13
CA MET A 59 9.13 4.50 6.93
C MET A 59 10.38 5.09 6.25
N VAL A 60 10.53 6.41 6.28
CA VAL A 60 11.73 7.09 5.77
C VAL A 60 12.93 6.85 6.68
N ALA A 61 12.72 6.83 8.00
CA ALA A 61 13.77 6.60 8.98
C ALA A 61 14.23 5.13 9.03
N ASN A 62 13.33 4.18 8.76
CA ASN A 62 13.54 2.74 8.90
C ASN A 62 13.27 2.00 7.57
N PRO A 63 14.30 1.82 6.71
CA PRO A 63 14.12 1.30 5.35
C PRO A 63 13.77 -0.20 5.26
N ASP A 64 13.57 -0.89 6.38
CA ASP A 64 13.32 -2.34 6.46
C ASP A 64 11.87 -2.76 6.15
N PHE A 65 11.04 -1.83 5.64
CA PHE A 65 9.64 -2.09 5.31
C PHE A 65 9.47 -3.30 4.39
N LEU A 66 10.23 -3.41 3.29
CA LEU A 66 10.10 -4.52 2.34
C LEU A 66 10.51 -5.86 2.96
N ALA A 67 11.48 -5.86 3.88
CA ALA A 67 11.87 -7.06 4.61
C ALA A 67 10.76 -7.51 5.58
N SER A 68 10.16 -6.55 6.28
CA SER A 68 9.02 -6.79 7.18
C SER A 68 7.79 -7.29 6.43
N LEU A 69 7.49 -6.69 5.28
CA LEU A 69 6.39 -7.11 4.40
C LEU A 69 6.62 -8.53 3.88
N ARG A 70 7.86 -8.87 3.48
CA ARG A 70 8.21 -10.23 3.05
C ARG A 70 8.09 -11.26 4.17
N ALA A 71 8.40 -10.89 5.42
CA ALA A 71 8.16 -11.77 6.56
C ALA A 71 6.66 -12.02 6.77
N ALA A 72 5.85 -10.96 6.68
CA ALA A 72 4.40 -11.04 6.82
C ALA A 72 3.72 -11.84 5.69
N ALA A 73 4.23 -11.72 4.45
CA ALA A 73 3.66 -12.38 3.27
C ALA A 73 3.49 -13.89 3.41
N ARG A 74 4.28 -14.56 4.27
CA ARG A 74 4.17 -16.00 4.53
C ARG A 74 2.91 -16.39 5.31
N HIS A 75 2.27 -15.41 5.95
CA HIS A 75 1.11 -15.59 6.82
C HIS A 75 -0.15 -14.93 6.27
N LEU A 76 -0.04 -14.15 5.19
CA LEU A 76 -1.18 -13.54 4.51
C LEU A 76 -1.76 -14.50 3.48
N ASP A 77 -3.08 -14.54 3.37
CA ASP A 77 -3.74 -15.25 2.27
C ASP A 77 -3.61 -14.50 0.94
N THR A 78 -4.00 -15.15 -0.16
CA THR A 78 -3.88 -14.54 -1.49
C THR A 78 -4.76 -13.29 -1.64
N PRO A 79 -6.05 -13.31 -1.25
CA PRO A 79 -6.90 -12.12 -1.32
C PRO A 79 -6.31 -10.89 -0.60
N THR A 80 -5.79 -11.06 0.62
CA THR A 80 -5.20 -9.94 1.37
C THR A 80 -3.95 -9.40 0.70
N LYS A 81 -3.09 -10.27 0.13
CA LYS A 81 -1.92 -9.82 -0.63
C LYS A 81 -2.31 -8.98 -1.85
N GLU A 82 -3.34 -9.41 -2.57
CA GLU A 82 -3.86 -8.64 -3.71
C GLU A 82 -4.41 -7.29 -3.26
N GLU A 83 -5.15 -7.26 -2.14
CA GLU A 83 -5.73 -6.02 -1.62
C GLU A 83 -4.66 -5.01 -1.20
N ILE A 84 -3.57 -5.48 -0.60
CA ILE A 84 -2.41 -4.64 -0.29
C ILE A 84 -1.86 -3.97 -1.56
N VAL A 85 -1.75 -4.71 -2.66
CA VAL A 85 -1.29 -4.16 -3.94
C VAL A 85 -2.30 -3.17 -4.53
N ARG A 86 -3.60 -3.50 -4.50
CA ARG A 86 -4.67 -2.62 -4.99
C ARG A 86 -4.69 -1.30 -4.25
N ALA A 87 -4.67 -1.34 -2.92
CA ALA A 87 -4.66 -0.15 -2.07
C ALA A 87 -3.43 0.73 -2.35
N ALA A 88 -2.24 0.12 -2.46
CA ALA A 88 -1.02 0.84 -2.82
C ALA A 88 -1.10 1.48 -4.21
N TYR A 89 -1.68 0.79 -5.19
CA TYR A 89 -1.87 1.33 -6.54
C TYR A 89 -2.88 2.49 -6.58
N LEU A 90 -3.96 2.43 -5.78
CA LEU A 90 -4.91 3.55 -5.68
C LEU A 90 -4.24 4.82 -5.15
N VAL A 91 -3.38 4.69 -4.14
CA VAL A 91 -2.58 5.82 -3.62
C VAL A 91 -1.68 6.39 -4.72
N LEU A 92 -1.03 5.52 -5.48
CA LEU A 92 -0.16 5.91 -6.60
C LEU A 92 -0.88 6.72 -7.69
N LEU A 93 -2.19 6.53 -7.84
CA LEU A 93 -2.99 7.22 -8.84
C LEU A 93 -3.49 8.59 -8.37
N ALA A 94 -3.33 8.96 -7.09
CA ALA A 94 -3.87 10.19 -6.52
C ALA A 94 -3.46 11.45 -7.30
N ASP A 95 -2.22 11.49 -7.76
CA ASP A 95 -1.64 12.65 -8.47
C ASP A 95 -1.72 12.55 -10.00
N GLY A 96 -2.25 11.44 -10.53
CA GLY A 96 -2.49 11.23 -11.96
C GLY A 96 -1.23 11.08 -12.83
N ILE A 97 -0.03 11.20 -12.24
CA ILE A 97 1.26 10.99 -12.91
C ILE A 97 2.07 9.98 -12.11
N ILE A 98 2.29 8.80 -12.69
CA ILE A 98 3.11 7.76 -12.06
C ILE A 98 4.56 7.89 -12.52
N GLN A 99 5.46 8.19 -11.59
CA GLN A 99 6.90 8.23 -11.80
C GLN A 99 7.52 6.83 -11.92
N ALA A 100 8.71 6.73 -12.51
CA ALA A 100 9.39 5.43 -12.67
C ALA A 100 9.80 4.81 -11.31
N THR A 101 10.15 5.65 -10.34
CA THR A 101 10.53 5.28 -8.96
C THR A 101 9.35 4.68 -8.20
N GLU A 102 8.20 5.34 -8.28
CA GLU A 102 6.90 4.91 -7.79
C GLU A 102 6.46 3.56 -8.37
N ARG A 103 6.52 3.41 -9.70
CA ARG A 103 6.22 2.14 -10.38
C ARG A 103 7.14 1.01 -9.88
N LYS A 104 8.43 1.30 -9.74
CA LYS A 104 9.40 0.35 -9.21
C LYS A 104 9.05 -0.05 -7.77
N LYS A 105 8.69 0.92 -6.92
CA LYS A 105 8.30 0.66 -5.53
C LYS A 105 7.09 -0.28 -5.45
N LEU A 106 6.09 -0.07 -6.30
CA LEU A 106 4.91 -0.95 -6.36
C LEU A 106 5.26 -2.37 -6.80
N ALA A 107 6.15 -2.51 -7.79
CA ALA A 107 6.66 -3.82 -8.19
C ALA A 107 7.47 -4.50 -7.07
N ASP A 108 8.30 -3.74 -6.33
CA ASP A 108 9.07 -4.26 -5.19
C ASP A 108 8.14 -4.73 -4.05
N ILE A 109 7.02 -4.04 -3.82
CA ILE A 109 5.95 -4.44 -2.88
C ILE A 109 5.31 -5.76 -3.33
N ALA A 110 4.89 -5.87 -4.59
CA ALA A 110 4.31 -7.11 -5.11
C ALA A 110 5.29 -8.29 -4.99
N ALA A 111 6.57 -8.07 -5.30
CA ALA A 111 7.62 -9.06 -5.13
C ALA A 111 7.89 -9.43 -3.66
N ALA A 112 7.74 -8.48 -2.73
CA ALA A 112 7.82 -8.76 -1.29
C ALA A 112 6.63 -9.60 -0.79
N LEU A 113 5.45 -9.42 -1.38
CA LEU A 113 4.24 -10.22 -1.10
C LEU A 113 4.27 -11.62 -1.74
N GLU A 114 5.32 -11.94 -2.50
CA GLU A 114 5.47 -13.17 -3.27
C GLU A 114 4.40 -13.31 -4.37
N ILE A 115 3.93 -12.18 -4.92
CA ILE A 115 3.00 -12.15 -6.05
C ILE A 115 3.81 -12.30 -7.35
N PRO A 116 3.52 -13.30 -8.20
CA PRO A 116 4.17 -13.44 -9.50
C PRO A 116 3.89 -12.25 -10.42
N GLU A 117 4.85 -11.87 -11.26
CA GLU A 117 4.75 -10.70 -12.16
C GLU A 117 3.51 -10.75 -13.07
N ILE A 118 3.15 -11.93 -13.58
CA ILE A 118 1.95 -12.11 -14.41
C ILE A 118 0.68 -11.80 -13.61
N HIS A 119 0.63 -12.25 -12.35
CA HIS A 119 -0.52 -12.00 -11.47
C HIS A 119 -0.59 -10.54 -11.05
N PHE A 120 0.57 -9.93 -10.76
CA PHE A 120 0.67 -8.50 -10.51
C PHE A 120 0.13 -7.68 -11.69
N GLY A 121 0.50 -8.02 -12.92
CA GLY A 121 -0.04 -7.38 -14.13
C GLY A 121 -1.57 -7.48 -14.23
N ALA A 122 -2.12 -8.67 -13.96
CA ALA A 122 -3.58 -8.89 -13.97
C ALA A 122 -4.31 -8.04 -12.92
N ILE A 123 -3.78 -7.94 -11.69
CA ILE A 123 -4.36 -7.09 -10.64
C ILE A 123 -4.47 -5.63 -11.09
N LEU A 124 -3.40 -5.11 -11.72
CA LEU A 124 -3.38 -3.72 -12.18
C LEU A 124 -4.32 -3.48 -13.36
N GLU A 125 -4.41 -4.43 -14.29
CA GLU A 125 -5.33 -4.37 -15.43
C GLU A 125 -6.79 -4.36 -14.97
N ASP A 126 -7.16 -5.30 -14.09
CA ASP A 126 -8.51 -5.39 -13.53
C ASP A 126 -8.90 -4.10 -12.81
N LEU A 127 -7.99 -3.55 -12.00
CA LEU A 127 -8.24 -2.31 -11.27
C LEU A 127 -8.34 -1.10 -12.20
N ALA A 128 -7.53 -1.03 -13.26
CA ALA A 128 -7.62 0.03 -14.26
C ALA A 128 -8.95 -0.02 -15.03
N VAL A 129 -9.43 -1.22 -15.39
CA VAL A 129 -10.74 -1.41 -16.03
C VAL A 129 -11.88 -0.98 -15.10
N TRP A 130 -11.80 -1.34 -13.82
CA TRP A 130 -12.79 -0.94 -12.82
C TRP A 130 -12.85 0.59 -12.62
N LEU A 131 -11.68 1.25 -12.51
CA LEU A 131 -11.60 2.71 -12.41
C LEU A 131 -12.18 3.40 -13.64
N ALA A 132 -11.87 2.90 -14.84
CA ALA A 132 -12.41 3.43 -16.09
C ALA A 132 -13.94 3.28 -16.19
N ALA A 133 -14.53 2.29 -15.52
CA ALA A 133 -15.97 2.10 -15.47
C ALA A 133 -16.67 3.04 -14.45
N GLN A 134 -16.01 3.43 -13.36
CA GLN A 134 -16.56 4.38 -12.38
C GLN A 134 -16.62 5.82 -12.91
N HIS A 135 -15.75 6.18 -13.85
CA HIS A 135 -15.67 7.53 -14.44
C HIS A 135 -16.50 7.68 -15.73
N ARG A 136 -17.35 6.71 -16.08
CA ARG A 136 -18.35 6.80 -17.16
C ARG A 136 -19.72 7.17 -16.62
#